data_AF-A0A1J5J6P4-F1
#
_entry.id   AF-A0A1J5J6P4-F1
#
_cell.length_a   1.000
_cell.length_b   1.000
_cell.length_c   1.000
_cell.angle_alpha   90.00
_cell.angle_beta   90.00
_cell.angle_gamma   90.00
#
_symmetry.space_group_name_H-M   'P 1'
#
loop_
_entity.id
_entity.type
_entity.pdbx_description
1 polymer ?
#
loop_
_entity_poly.entity_id
_entity_poly.type
_entity_poly.pdbx_seq_one_letter_code
_entity_poly.pdbx_strand_id
1 'polypeptide(L)'
;MKHVCEKVSRLASEQLERQLTLSERLKMSLHLMMCSACLHYSRNLKKLSETLKLKRNDEEKSLYATTTLPVEKRQHISSVLSKMENAVD
;
A
#
# COMPACT_ATOMS: atom_id res chain seq x y z
N MET A 1 27.48 4.22 -2.18
CA MET A 1 26.94 5.13 -3.22
C MET A 1 25.62 5.73 -2.74
N LYS A 2 25.64 6.98 -2.22
CA LYS A 2 24.48 7.62 -1.58
C LYS A 2 23.23 7.71 -2.49
N HIS A 3 23.41 8.08 -3.75
CA HIS A 3 22.30 8.22 -4.72
C HIS A 3 21.60 6.90 -5.07
N VAL A 4 22.30 5.77 -5.00
CA VAL A 4 21.69 4.46 -5.28
C VAL A 4 20.85 4.00 -4.08
N CYS A 5 21.32 4.27 -2.87
CA CYS A 5 20.57 3.97 -1.64
C CYS A 5 19.23 4.72 -1.59
N GLU A 6 19.20 6.00 -1.99
CA GLU A 6 17.97 6.81 -2.06
C GLU A 6 16.95 6.25 -3.06
N LYS A 7 17.41 5.86 -4.26
CA LYS A 7 16.56 5.20 -5.26
C LYS A 7 16.00 3.88 -4.74
N VAL A 8 16.82 3.10 -4.03
CA VAL A 8 16.42 1.80 -3.47
C VAL A 8 15.45 1.97 -2.30
N SER A 9 15.66 2.94 -1.41
CA SER A 9 14.71 3.24 -0.34
C SER A 9 13.38 3.70 -0.90
N ARG A 10 13.39 4.51 -1.97
CA ARG A 10 12.17 4.91 -2.68
C ARG A 10 11.45 3.72 -3.30
N LEU A 11 12.16 2.86 -4.05
CA LEU A 11 11.57 1.64 -4.63
C LEU A 11 11.02 0.69 -3.56
N ALA A 12 11.67 0.60 -2.40
CA ALA A 12 11.17 -0.19 -1.27
C ALA A 12 9.86 0.34 -0.71
N SER A 13 9.67 1.68 -0.70
CA SER A 13 8.39 2.30 -0.33
C SER A 13 7.33 2.06 -1.40
N GLU A 14 7.68 2.28 -2.67
CA GLU A 14 6.76 2.08 -3.80
C GLU A 14 6.26 0.62 -3.90
N GLN A 15 7.08 -0.37 -3.51
CA GLN A 15 6.66 -1.77 -3.42
C GLN A 15 5.43 -2.01 -2.54
N LEU A 16 5.19 -1.14 -1.55
CA LEU A 16 4.05 -1.26 -0.64
C LEU A 16 2.74 -0.79 -1.26
N GLU A 17 2.81 0.15 -2.20
CA GLU A 17 1.65 0.78 -2.84
C GLU A 17 1.37 0.18 -4.22
N ARG A 18 2.42 -0.15 -4.98
CA ARG A 18 2.34 -0.69 -6.34
C ARG A 18 3.20 -1.94 -6.49
N GLN A 19 2.86 -2.75 -7.48
CA GLN A 19 3.76 -3.80 -7.93
C GLN A 19 4.95 -3.19 -8.69
N LEU A 20 6.15 -3.56 -8.28
CA LEU A 20 7.38 -3.22 -9.01
C LEU A 20 7.48 -4.04 -10.29
N THR A 21 8.05 -3.44 -11.32
CA THR A 21 8.46 -4.18 -12.52
C THR A 21 9.59 -5.15 -12.19
N LEU A 22 9.76 -6.18 -13.02
CA LEU A 22 10.81 -7.19 -12.83
C LEU A 22 12.22 -6.57 -12.81
N SER A 23 12.45 -5.56 -13.65
CA SER A 23 13.74 -4.86 -13.72
C SER A 23 14.04 -4.03 -12.47
N GLU A 24 13.03 -3.35 -11.91
CA GLU A 24 13.15 -2.61 -10.65
C GLU A 24 13.42 -3.57 -9.48
N ARG A 25 12.71 -4.70 -9.43
CA ARG A 25 12.90 -5.73 -8.41
C ARG A 25 14.30 -6.32 -8.45
N LEU A 26 14.85 -6.58 -9.64
CA LEU A 26 16.21 -7.10 -9.80
C LEU A 26 17.26 -6.07 -9.34
N LYS A 27 17.13 -4.81 -9.78
CA LYS A 27 18.04 -3.72 -9.37
C LYS A 27 18.03 -3.51 -7.86
N MET A 28 16.85 -3.53 -7.25
CA MET A 28 16.69 -3.45 -5.80
C MET A 28 17.38 -4.63 -5.11
N SER A 29 17.10 -5.87 -5.54
CA SER A 29 17.69 -7.09 -4.95
C SER A 29 19.22 -7.05 -4.96
N LEU A 30 19.81 -6.68 -6.10
CA LEU A 30 21.27 -6.55 -6.24
C LEU A 30 21.85 -5.56 -5.22
N HIS A 31 21.21 -4.41 -5.02
CA HIS A 31 21.68 -3.42 -4.04
C HIS A 31 21.54 -3.91 -2.60
N LEU A 32 20.44 -4.57 -2.25
CA LEU A 32 20.22 -5.11 -0.91
C LEU A 32 21.26 -6.17 -0.53
N MET A 33 21.81 -6.91 -1.50
CA MET A 33 22.88 -7.88 -1.25
C MET A 33 24.21 -7.21 -0.85
N MET A 34 24.49 -6.00 -1.35
CA MET A 34 25.75 -5.28 -1.08
C MET A 34 25.64 -4.18 -0.03
N CYS A 35 24.43 -3.80 0.39
CA CYS A 35 24.21 -2.74 1.35
C CYS A 35 23.32 -3.21 2.51
N SER A 36 23.94 -3.48 3.66
CA SER A 36 23.25 -3.89 4.88
C SER A 36 22.22 -2.85 5.33
N ALA A 37 22.54 -1.55 5.27
CA ALA A 37 21.63 -0.48 5.67
C ALA A 37 20.30 -0.53 4.89
N CYS A 38 20.37 -0.65 3.55
CA CYS A 38 19.18 -0.78 2.72
C CYS A 38 18.44 -2.11 2.95
N LEU A 39 19.17 -3.20 3.22
CA LEU A 39 18.57 -4.50 3.58
C LEU A 39 17.75 -4.40 4.88
N HIS A 40 18.30 -3.79 5.93
CA HIS A 40 17.60 -3.59 7.19
C HIS A 40 16.38 -2.68 7.02
N TYR A 41 16.54 -1.57 6.30
CA TYR A 41 15.44 -0.65 6.00
C TYR A 41 14.28 -1.37 5.29
N SER A 42 14.57 -2.09 4.19
CA SER A 42 13.54 -2.83 3.44
C SER A 42 12.82 -3.88 4.29
N ARG A 43 13.56 -4.61 5.14
CA ARG A 43 12.97 -5.58 6.07
C ARG A 43 12.07 -4.92 7.11
N ASN A 44 12.50 -3.79 7.68
CA ASN A 44 11.70 -3.05 8.66
C ASN A 44 10.42 -2.50 8.05
N LEU A 45 10.51 -1.94 6.84
CA LEU A 45 9.37 -1.41 6.11
C LEU A 45 8.32 -2.51 5.82
N LYS A 46 8.79 -3.69 5.37
CA LYS A 46 7.94 -4.84 5.13
C LYS A 46 7.26 -5.33 6.42
N LYS A 47 8.01 -5.47 7.52
CA LYS A 47 7.46 -5.84 8.82
C LYS A 47 6.39 -4.85 9.29
N LEU A 48 6.67 -3.54 9.16
CA LEU A 48 5.69 -2.51 9.51
C LEU A 48 4.40 -2.66 8.69
N SER A 49 4.52 -2.84 7.37
CA SER A 49 3.34 -3.06 6.51
C SER A 49 2.58 -4.33 6.88
N GLU A 50 3.27 -5.43 7.17
CA GLU A 50 2.65 -6.68 7.62
C GLU A 50 1.93 -6.50 8.95
N THR A 51 2.56 -5.88 9.95
CA THR A 51 1.93 -5.59 11.24
C THR A 51 0.70 -4.69 11.08
N LEU A 52 0.76 -3.66 10.23
CA LEU A 52 -0.39 -2.81 9.94
C LEU A 52 -1.51 -3.57 9.24
N LYS A 53 -1.19 -4.49 8.32
CA LYS A 53 -2.18 -5.35 7.65
C LYS A 53 -2.79 -6.38 8.59
N LEU A 54 -2.00 -6.95 9.49
CA LEU A 54 -2.47 -7.89 10.52
C LEU A 54 -3.38 -7.17 11.52
N LYS A 55 -2.97 -6.01 12.02
CA LYS A 55 -3.83 -5.16 12.85
C LYS A 55 -5.07 -4.72 12.10
N ARG A 56 -4.98 -4.43 10.80
CA ARG A 56 -6.16 -4.17 9.97
C ARG A 56 -7.14 -5.34 10.00
N ASN A 57 -6.69 -6.57 10.18
CA ASN A 57 -7.58 -7.74 10.24
C ASN A 57 -8.05 -8.05 11.69
N ASP A 58 -7.23 -7.76 12.72
CA ASP A 58 -7.58 -8.00 14.13
C ASP A 58 -8.44 -6.87 14.75
N GLU A 59 -8.22 -5.62 14.35
CA GLU A 59 -9.01 -4.46 14.76
C GLU A 59 -10.21 -4.19 13.82
N GLU A 60 -10.41 -4.96 12.75
CA GLU A 60 -11.59 -4.83 11.85
C GLU A 60 -12.88 -5.12 12.60
N LYS A 61 -12.75 -5.83 13.71
CA LYS A 61 -13.84 -6.11 14.62
C LYS A 61 -14.01 -5.07 15.73
N SER A 62 -13.07 -4.14 15.95
CA SER A 62 -13.08 -3.30 17.16
C SER A 62 -12.76 -1.80 16.96
N LEU A 63 -11.84 -1.41 16.06
CA LEU A 63 -11.36 -0.02 15.98
C LEU A 63 -11.85 0.79 14.76
N TYR A 64 -12.42 0.14 13.73
CA TYR A 64 -13.03 0.79 12.54
C TYR A 64 -14.44 0.27 12.22
N ALA A 65 -15.07 -0.42 13.17
CA ALA A 65 -16.50 -0.71 13.12
C ALA A 65 -17.36 0.57 12.92
N THR A 66 -16.81 1.75 13.26
CA THR A 66 -17.47 3.06 13.11
C THR A 66 -17.16 3.78 11.79
N THR A 67 -16.13 3.38 11.03
CA THR A 67 -15.72 4.03 9.76
C THR A 67 -16.08 3.22 8.52
N THR A 68 -16.86 2.15 8.65
CA THR A 68 -17.56 1.59 7.50
C THR A 68 -18.72 2.52 7.13
N LEU A 69 -18.75 2.98 5.88
CA LEU A 69 -19.84 3.80 5.37
C LEU A 69 -21.18 3.10 5.66
N PRO A 70 -22.11 3.69 6.45
CA PRO A 70 -23.38 3.08 6.79
C PRO A 70 -24.09 2.61 5.52
N VAL A 71 -24.77 1.47 5.58
CA VAL A 71 -25.43 0.85 4.41
C VAL A 71 -26.32 1.88 3.69
N GLU A 72 -27.01 2.72 4.44
CA GLU A 72 -27.85 3.80 3.92
C GLU A 72 -27.07 4.84 3.11
N LYS A 73 -25.88 5.27 3.59
CA LYS A 73 -25.03 6.23 2.88
C LYS A 73 -24.41 5.61 1.64
N ARG A 74 -24.08 4.31 1.68
CA ARG A 74 -23.60 3.55 0.52
C ARG A 74 -24.68 3.41 -0.55
N GLN A 75 -25.91 3.11 -0.15
CA GLN A 75 -27.07 3.06 -1.05
C GLN A 75 -27.37 4.42 -1.66
N HIS A 76 -27.28 5.50 -0.87
CA HIS A 76 -27.47 6.86 -1.37
C HIS A 76 -26.42 7.21 -2.44
N ILE A 77 -25.13 6.99 -2.17
CA ILE A 77 -24.06 7.22 -3.15
C ILE A 77 -24.28 6.38 -4.41
N SER A 78 -24.62 5.09 -4.27
CA SER A 78 -24.94 4.22 -5.41
C SER A 78 -26.10 4.77 -6.24
N SER A 79 -27.16 5.26 -5.59
CA SER A 79 -28.34 5.80 -6.28
C SER A 79 -28.05 7.09 -7.06
N VAL A 80 -27.14 7.93 -6.55
CA VAL A 80 -26.72 9.17 -7.22
C VAL A 80 -25.86 8.84 -8.43
N LEU A 81 -24.93 7.89 -8.30
CA LEU A 81 -24.08 7.44 -9.41
C LEU A 81 -24.92 6.83 -10.54
N SER A 82 -25.89 5.97 -10.23
CA SER A 82 -26.80 5.42 -11.25
C SER A 82 -27.65 6.50 -11.92
N LYS A 83 -28.10 7.53 -11.18
CA LYS A 83 -28.84 8.65 -11.80
C LYS A 83 -27.96 9.49 -12.72
N MET A 84 -26.68 9.68 -12.39
CA MET A 84 -25.73 10.39 -13.24
C MET A 84 -25.40 9.60 -14.51
N GLU A 85 -25.28 8.28 -14.40
CA GLU A 85 -25.07 7.39 -15.54
C GLU A 85 -26.24 7.46 -16.54
N ASN A 86 -27.48 7.43 -16.05
CA ASN A 86 -28.70 7.55 -16.88
C ASN A 86 -29.00 8.98 -17.37
N ALA A 87 -28.23 10.00 -16.96
CA ALA A 87 -28.39 11.39 -17.40
C ALA A 87 -27.34 11.81 -18.43
N VAL A 88 -26.42 10.91 -18.77
CA VAL A 88 -25.36 11.10 -19.77
C VAL A 88 -25.70 10.38 -21.10
N ASP A 89 -26.73 9.54 -21.11
CA ASP A 89 -27.46 9.09 -22.32
C ASP A 89 -28.62 10.04 -22.65
#